data_AF-A0A1E7ISS0-F1
#
_entry.id   AF-A0A1E7ISS0-F1
#
_cell.length_a   1.000
_cell.length_b   1.000
_cell.length_c   1.000
_cell.angle_alpha   90.00
_cell.angle_beta   90.00
_cell.angle_gamma   90.00
#
_symmetry.space_group_name_H-M   'P 1'
#
loop_
_entity.id
_entity.type
_entity.pdbx_description
1 polymer ?
#
loop_
_entity_poly.entity_id
_entity_poly.type
_entity_poly.pdbx_seq_one_letter_code
_entity_poly.pdbx_strand_id
1 'polypeptide(L)' 'MSLGKTWFTPKDAASMFGIEESLVLEWVEEGLVRCERLDGEVAQVNLDDLKLEVEAFLKNN' A
#
# COMPACT_ATOMS: atom_id res chain seq x y z
N MET A 1 -14.92 -8.44 -6.12
CA MET A 1 -15.48 -9.23 -5.00
C MET A 1 -15.56 -8.31 -3.79
N SER A 2 -16.76 -8.14 -3.23
CA SER A 2 -17.13 -7.42 -1.99
C SER A 2 -16.76 -5.93 -1.85
N LEU A 3 -17.78 -5.13 -1.50
CA LEU A 3 -17.77 -3.69 -1.20
C LEU A 3 -17.07 -3.36 0.14
N GLY A 4 -15.82 -3.78 0.32
CA GLY A 4 -14.97 -3.36 1.44
C GLY A 4 -14.22 -2.08 1.08
N LYS A 5 -13.95 -1.21 2.07
CA LYS A 5 -12.96 -0.12 1.89
C LYS A 5 -11.64 -0.77 1.47
N THR A 6 -11.20 -0.47 0.26
CA THR A 6 -9.95 -0.96 -0.34
C THR A 6 -8.84 0.08 -0.29
N TRP A 7 -9.15 1.27 0.21
CA TRP A 7 -8.26 2.42 0.27
C TRP A 7 -8.03 2.81 1.73
N PHE A 8 -6.75 2.89 2.10
CA PHE A 8 -6.30 3.17 3.47
C PHE A 8 -5.15 4.16 3.45
N THR A 9 -4.91 4.87 4.55
CA THR A 9 -3.70 5.68 4.65
C THR A 9 -2.46 4.76 4.58
N PRO A 10 -1.31 5.25 4.08
CA PRO A 10 -0.06 4.47 4.05
C PRO A 10 0.27 3.86 5.42
N LYS A 11 0.08 4.64 6.49
CA LYS A 11 0.29 4.23 7.88
C LYS A 11 -0.63 3.09 8.34
N ASP A 12 -1.93 3.20 8.08
CA ASP A 12 -2.88 2.16 8.47
C ASP A 12 -2.61 0.87 7.68
N ALA A 13 -2.34 1.00 6.38
CA ALA A 13 -2.03 -0.12 5.50
C ALA A 13 -0.74 -0.84 5.94
N ALA A 14 0.33 -0.09 6.23
CA ALA A 14 1.58 -0.63 6.76
C ALA A 14 1.36 -1.41 8.08
N SER A 15 0.56 -0.84 8.99
CA SER A 15 0.21 -1.47 10.26
C SER A 15 -0.59 -2.78 10.07
N MET A 16 -1.46 -2.85 9.06
CA MET A 16 -2.25 -4.05 8.75
C MET A 16 -1.38 -5.22 8.27
N PHE A 17 -0.28 -4.94 7.56
CA PHE A 17 0.62 -5.95 7.02
C PHE A 17 1.89 -6.17 7.87
N GLY A 18 2.10 -5.35 8.91
CA GLY A 18 3.28 -5.45 9.76
C GLY A 18 4.58 -5.04 9.06
N ILE A 19 4.49 -4.09 8.12
CA ILE A 19 5.63 -3.54 7.35
C ILE A 19 5.86 -2.08 7.71
N GLU A 20 6.99 -1.51 7.26
CA GLU A 20 7.27 -0.09 7.45
C GLU A 20 6.47 0.78 6.46
N GLU A 21 6.00 1.93 6.93
CA GLU A 21 5.29 2.92 6.09
C GLU A 21 6.17 3.41 4.93
N SER A 22 7.47 3.57 5.16
CA SER A 22 8.43 3.97 4.13
C SER A 22 8.47 2.98 2.96
N LEU A 23 8.32 1.68 3.21
CA LEU A 23 8.27 0.65 2.18
C LEU A 23 6.99 0.77 1.35
N VAL A 24 5.86 1.08 1.99
CA VAL A 24 4.59 1.34 1.28
C VAL A 24 4.73 2.55 0.35
N LEU A 25 5.36 3.63 0.82
CA LEU A 25 5.59 4.82 0.02
C LEU A 25 6.57 4.56 -1.13
N GLU A 26 7.61 3.76 -0.92
CA GLU A 26 8.54 3.33 -1.96
C GLU A 26 7.80 2.59 -3.09
N TRP A 27 6.96 1.60 -2.77
CA TRP A 27 6.16 0.88 -3.77
C TRP A 27 5.15 1.77 -4.50
N VAL A 28 4.68 2.85 -3.87
CA VAL A 28 3.86 3.87 -4.54
C VAL A 28 4.68 4.66 -5.55
N GLU A 29 5.89 5.10 -5.18
CA GLU A 29 6.79 5.84 -6.07
C GLU A 29 7.29 4.98 -7.24
N GLU A 30 7.46 3.67 -7.02
CA GLU A 30 7.79 2.70 -8.07
C GLU A 30 6.60 2.33 -8.97
N GLY A 31 5.39 2.77 -8.62
CA GLY A 31 4.17 2.50 -9.37
C GLY A 31 3.63 1.06 -9.20
N LEU A 32 4.09 0.34 -8.18
CA LEU A 32 3.63 -1.01 -7.84
C LEU A 32 2.29 -0.99 -7.09
N VAL A 33 2.06 0.06 -6.29
CA VAL A 33 0.83 0.24 -5.52
C VAL A 33 0.09 1.49 -6.00
N ARG A 34 -1.19 1.34 -6.37
CA ARG A 34 -2.02 2.50 -6.72
C ARG A 34 -2.27 3.38 -5.49
N CYS A 35 -2.19 4.70 -5.70
CA CYS A 35 -2.44 5.69 -4.66
C CYS A 35 -3.42 6.78 -5.10
N GLU A 36 -4.07 7.40 -4.11
CA GLU A 36 -4.72 8.71 -4.25
C GLU A 36 -3.87 9.75 -3.55
N ARG A 37 -3.62 10.87 -4.25
CA ARG A 37 -2.89 12.01 -3.69
C ARG A 37 -3.82 13.16 -3.38
N LEU A 38 -3.60 13.80 -2.24
CA LEU A 38 -4.24 15.05 -1.84
C LEU A 38 -3.14 16.07 -1.59
N ASP A 39 -3.23 17.24 -2.23
CA ASP A 39 -2.24 18.31 -2.10
C ASP A 39 -0.78 17.88 -2.40
N GLY A 40 -0.62 16.86 -3.25
CA GLY A 40 0.68 16.32 -3.66
C GLY A 40 1.19 15.16 -2.78
N GLU A 41 0.57 14.92 -1.63
CA GLU A 41 0.94 13.86 -0.69
C GLU A 41 0.08 12.60 -0.88
N VAL A 42 0.64 11.43 -0.59
CA VAL A 42 -0.09 10.15 -0.67
C VAL A 42 -1.09 10.07 0.47
N ALA A 43 -2.38 10.26 0.15
CA ALA A 43 -3.45 10.23 1.13
C ALA A 43 -3.96 8.81 1.38
N GLN A 44 -4.07 8.01 0.30
CA GLN A 44 -4.56 6.64 0.38
C GLN A 44 -3.81 5.71 -0.59
N VAL A 45 -3.71 4.43 -0.22
CA VAL A 45 -3.13 3.35 -1.02
C VAL A 45 -4.13 2.21 -1.17
N ASN A 46 -4.04 1.51 -2.30
CA ASN A 46 -4.87 0.36 -2.58
C ASN A 46 -4.37 -0.89 -1.84
N LEU A 47 -5.23 -1.48 -1.01
CA LEU A 47 -4.88 -2.61 -0.16
C LEU A 47 -4.67 -3.92 -0.96
N ASP A 48 -5.36 -4.10 -2.08
CA ASP A 48 -5.23 -5.30 -2.91
C ASP A 48 -3.86 -5.34 -3.60
N ASP A 49 -3.43 -4.20 -4.17
CA ASP A 49 -2.10 -4.06 -4.76
C ASP A 49 -1.02 -4.23 -3.68
N LEU A 50 -1.19 -3.57 -2.53
CA LEU A 50 -0.24 -3.68 -1.42
C LEU A 50 -0.09 -5.12 -0.94
N LYS A 51 -1.20 -5.86 -0.84
CA LYS A 51 -1.16 -7.28 -0.47
C LYS A 51 -0.35 -8.10 -1.47
N LEU A 52 -0.50 -7.86 -2.77
CA LEU A 52 0.27 -8.57 -3.80
C LEU A 52 1.77 -8.29 -3.64
N GLU A 53 2.16 -7.04 -3.40
CA GLU A 53 3.57 -6.67 -3.19
C GLU A 53 4.15 -7.26 -1.90
N VAL A 54 3.38 -7.28 -0.80
CA VAL A 54 3.81 -7.95 0.44
C VAL A 54 4.04 -9.44 0.22
N GLU A 55 3.12 -10.11 -0.48
CA GLU A 55 3.27 -11.54 -0.80
C GLU A 55 4.48 -11.81 -1.71
N ALA A 56 4.79 -10.91 -2.65
CA ALA A 56 5.96 -11.00 -3.50
C ALA A 56 7.26 -10.77 -2.71
N PHE A 57 7.28 -9.75 -1.85
CA PHE A 57 8.41 -9.41 -0.98
C PHE A 57 8.78 -10.56 -0.05
N LEU A 58 7.80 -11.20 0.59
CA LEU A 58 8.02 -12.34 1.49
C LEU A 58 8.52 -13.61 0.78
N LYS A 59 8.30 -13.75 -0.54
CA LYS A 59 8.80 -14.90 -1.32
C LYS A 59 10.24 -14.70 -1.80
N ASN A 60 10.69 -13.45 -1.92
CA ASN A 60 12.02 -13.10 -2.42
C ASN A 60 13.05 -12.86 -1.30
N ASN A 61 12.64 -12.99 -0.03
CA ASN A 61 13.46 -12.84 1.18
C ASN A 61 13.67 -14.19 1.85
#